data_AF-A0A077X774-F1
#
_entry.id   AF-A0A077X774-F1
#
_cell.length_a   1.000
_cell.length_b   1.000
_cell.length_c   1.000
_cell.angle_alpha   90.00
_cell.angle_beta   90.00
_cell.angle_gamma   90.00
#
_symmetry.space_group_name_H-M   'P 1'
#
loop_
_entity.id
_entity.type
_entity.pdbx_description
1 polymer ?
#
loop_
_entity_poly.entity_id
_entity_poly.type
_entity_poly.pdbx_seq_one_letter_code
_entity_poly.pdbx_strand_id
1 'polypeptide(L)'
;YKLNQKTYDEAKDLNDFYKKCIENNRHYTSCNNDSGDCSKQLEENTGYNNYKEIINGRMNLLSTNIKNMPKIYDAFKLLCNIYTELGGSNTQNNKYLENASEFVKKYNELNNVSDNTKDDAYYQVLTTLSNDYINLKYYCDNNRIDCSSIPSLIPTETDESGVQSSGKSCNVTSPSLSIVNKLILALSIFSVITIF
;
A
#
# COMPACT_ATOMS: atom_id res chain seq x y z
N TYR A 1 -2.78 -7.57 9.19
CA TYR A 1 -3.17 -7.55 10.62
C TYR A 1 -3.66 -8.92 11.09
N LYS A 2 -4.71 -9.52 10.50
CA LYS A 2 -5.26 -10.83 10.93
C LYS A 2 -4.26 -12.00 11.00
N LEU A 3 -3.27 -12.03 10.11
CA LEU A 3 -2.23 -13.06 10.08
C LEU A 3 -1.27 -13.06 11.28
N ASN A 4 -1.03 -11.90 11.89
CA ASN A 4 -0.20 -11.77 13.09
C ASN A 4 -1.03 -11.85 14.38
N GLN A 5 -2.31 -12.19 14.25
CA GLN A 5 -3.35 -12.07 15.29
C GLN A 5 -4.00 -13.41 15.62
N LYS A 6 -4.17 -14.24 14.60
CA LYS A 6 -4.50 -15.65 14.76
C LYS A 6 -3.20 -16.43 14.62
N THR A 7 -2.91 -17.29 15.58
CA THR A 7 -1.88 -18.30 15.39
C THR A 7 -2.39 -19.27 14.33
N TYR A 8 -2.03 -19.04 13.07
CA TYR A 8 -2.03 -20.12 12.09
C TYR A 8 -0.79 -20.94 12.40
N ASP A 9 -0.90 -21.79 13.44
CA ASP A 9 0.18 -22.51 14.13
C ASP A 9 1.07 -23.37 13.21
N GLU A 10 0.75 -23.47 11.92
CA GLU A 10 1.45 -24.27 10.92
C GLU A 10 2.08 -23.48 9.77
N ALA A 11 1.78 -22.19 9.61
CA ALA A 11 2.30 -21.40 8.48
C ALA A 11 3.70 -20.86 8.80
N LYS A 12 4.71 -21.29 8.04
CA LYS A 12 6.12 -20.91 8.27
C LYS A 12 6.43 -19.47 7.84
N ASP A 13 5.76 -19.00 6.80
CA ASP A 13 5.88 -17.67 6.24
C ASP A 13 4.60 -17.28 5.47
N LEU A 14 4.61 -16.09 4.87
CA LEU A 14 3.46 -15.56 4.14
C LEU A 14 3.14 -16.36 2.87
N ASN A 15 4.14 -16.94 2.21
CA ASN A 15 3.96 -17.78 1.03
C ASN A 15 3.35 -19.14 1.40
N ASP A 16 3.80 -19.75 2.51
CA ASP A 16 3.23 -20.98 3.06
C ASP A 16 1.76 -20.78 3.46
N PHE A 17 1.45 -19.65 4.12
CA PHE A 17 0.07 -19.28 4.40
C PHE A 17 -0.78 -19.14 3.13
N TYR A 18 -0.26 -18.41 2.13
CA TYR A 18 -0.95 -18.21 0.86
C TYR A 18 -1.33 -19.54 0.19
N LYS A 19 -0.37 -20.46 0.06
CA LYS A 19 -0.58 -21.77 -0.55
C LYS A 19 -1.61 -22.61 0.20
N LYS A 20 -1.52 -22.64 1.53
CA LYS A 20 -2.40 -23.45 2.37
C LYS A 20 -3.83 -22.91 2.44
N CYS A 21 -3.99 -21.60 2.54
CA CYS A 21 -5.27 -21.00 2.94
C CYS A 21 -5.97 -20.20 1.84
N ILE A 22 -5.24 -19.70 0.83
CA ILE A 22 -5.76 -18.76 -0.16
C ILE A 22 -5.76 -19.33 -1.58
N GLU A 23 -4.67 -19.96 -2.01
CA GLU A 23 -4.40 -20.30 -3.43
C GLU A 23 -5.54 -21.06 -4.13
N ASN A 24 -6.21 -21.94 -3.39
CA ASN A 24 -7.29 -22.80 -3.88
C ASN A 24 -8.68 -22.38 -3.38
N ASN A 25 -8.80 -21.25 -2.68
CA ASN A 25 -10.08 -20.74 -2.23
C ASN A 25 -10.94 -20.34 -3.45
N ARG A 26 -12.19 -20.79 -3.50
CA ARG A 26 -13.10 -20.53 -4.62
C ARG A 26 -13.40 -19.03 -4.79
N HIS A 27 -13.56 -18.28 -3.70
CA HIS A 27 -13.80 -16.82 -3.75
C HIS A 27 -12.58 -16.02 -4.23
N TYR A 28 -11.42 -16.67 -4.26
CA TYR A 28 -10.16 -16.09 -4.69
C TYR A 28 -9.82 -16.44 -6.15
N THR A 29 -10.02 -17.70 -6.51
CA THR A 29 -9.83 -18.23 -7.88
C THR A 29 -10.93 -17.77 -8.84
N SER A 30 -12.10 -17.42 -8.33
CA SER A 30 -13.20 -16.81 -9.09
C SER A 30 -13.64 -15.52 -8.41
N CYS A 31 -13.90 -14.46 -9.18
CA CYS A 31 -14.44 -13.22 -8.61
C CYS A 31 -15.94 -13.42 -8.32
N ASN A 32 -16.27 -13.89 -7.13
CA ASN A 32 -17.65 -14.10 -6.69
C ASN A 32 -17.88 -13.39 -5.35
N ASN A 33 -18.76 -12.40 -5.35
CA ASN A 33 -19.23 -11.68 -4.17
C ASN A 33 -20.74 -11.90 -3.96
N ASP A 34 -21.31 -11.30 -2.91
CA ASP A 34 -22.74 -11.44 -2.59
C ASP A 34 -23.67 -10.93 -3.70
N SER A 35 -23.15 -10.08 -4.61
CA SER A 35 -23.85 -9.57 -5.79
C SER A 35 -23.65 -10.40 -7.06
N GLY A 36 -22.87 -11.49 -7.01
CA GLY A 36 -22.61 -12.39 -8.13
C GLY A 36 -21.18 -12.31 -8.68
N ASP A 37 -21.03 -12.55 -9.99
CA ASP A 37 -19.75 -12.50 -10.68
C ASP A 37 -19.23 -11.05 -10.77
N CYS A 38 -18.08 -10.80 -10.15
CA CYS A 38 -17.43 -9.49 -10.13
C CYS A 38 -16.27 -9.35 -11.13
N SER A 39 -16.02 -10.35 -11.98
CA SER A 39 -14.87 -10.40 -12.88
C SER A 39 -14.77 -9.18 -13.80
N LYS A 40 -15.88 -8.78 -14.42
CA LYS A 40 -15.92 -7.60 -15.31
C LYS A 40 -15.54 -6.31 -14.58
N GLN A 41 -16.13 -6.07 -13.41
CA GLN A 41 -15.81 -4.87 -12.63
C GLN A 41 -14.36 -4.89 -12.14
N LEU A 42 -13.83 -6.07 -11.80
CA LEU A 42 -12.43 -6.22 -11.43
C LEU A 42 -11.51 -5.96 -12.63
N GLU A 43 -11.84 -6.46 -13.81
CA GLU A 43 -11.09 -6.28 -15.05
C GLU A 43 -11.06 -4.81 -15.47
N GLU A 44 -12.20 -4.12 -15.46
CA GLU A 44 -12.28 -2.69 -15.78
C GLU A 44 -11.42 -1.82 -14.84
N ASN A 45 -11.39 -2.17 -13.55
CA ASN A 45 -10.67 -1.39 -12.54
C ASN A 45 -9.18 -1.74 -12.43
N THR A 46 -8.80 -2.98 -12.73
CA THR A 46 -7.47 -3.51 -12.40
C THR A 46 -6.76 -4.19 -13.56
N GLY A 47 -7.48 -4.59 -14.61
CA GLY A 47 -6.98 -5.40 -15.72
C GLY A 47 -6.91 -6.90 -15.42
N TYR A 48 -7.50 -7.37 -14.32
CA TYR A 48 -7.47 -8.77 -13.89
C TYR A 48 -8.87 -9.33 -13.70
N ASN A 49 -9.06 -10.62 -14.04
CA ASN A 49 -10.37 -11.26 -14.01
C ASN A 49 -10.73 -11.84 -12.64
N ASN A 50 -9.73 -12.05 -11.78
CA ASN A 50 -9.88 -12.59 -10.44
C ASN A 50 -8.72 -12.16 -9.53
N TYR A 51 -8.89 -12.36 -8.23
CA TYR A 51 -7.87 -12.03 -7.22
C TYR A 51 -6.61 -12.92 -7.33
N LYS A 52 -6.74 -14.12 -7.90
CA LYS A 52 -5.61 -15.02 -8.15
C LYS A 52 -4.59 -14.43 -9.10
N GLU A 53 -5.04 -13.88 -10.21
CA GLU A 53 -4.16 -13.22 -11.19
C GLU A 53 -3.40 -12.03 -10.58
N ILE A 54 -4.07 -11.23 -9.73
CA ILE A 54 -3.45 -10.07 -9.06
C ILE A 54 -2.26 -10.49 -8.20
N ILE A 55 -2.41 -11.51 -7.36
CA ILE A 55 -1.31 -11.97 -6.49
C ILE A 55 -0.27 -12.73 -7.28
N ASN A 56 -0.64 -13.52 -8.30
CA ASN A 56 0.32 -14.19 -9.16
C ASN A 56 1.29 -13.18 -9.81
N GLY A 57 0.77 -12.04 -10.28
CA GLY A 57 1.58 -10.94 -10.80
C GLY A 57 2.46 -10.23 -9.76
N ARG A 58 2.26 -10.50 -8.46
CA ARG A 58 2.96 -9.87 -7.33
C ARG A 58 3.50 -10.90 -6.34
N MET A 59 3.70 -12.14 -6.81
CA MET A 59 3.95 -13.28 -5.92
C MET A 59 5.29 -13.14 -5.20
N ASN A 60 6.24 -12.43 -5.80
CA ASN A 60 7.51 -12.05 -5.18
C ASN A 60 7.33 -11.26 -3.87
N LEU A 61 6.26 -10.47 -3.73
CA LEU A 61 5.99 -9.70 -2.50
C LEU A 61 5.70 -10.61 -1.30
N LEU A 62 5.22 -11.84 -1.54
CA LEU A 62 4.95 -12.84 -0.49
C LEU A 62 6.23 -13.35 0.18
N SER A 63 7.40 -13.16 -0.44
CA SER A 63 8.70 -13.50 0.14
C SER A 63 9.15 -12.52 1.24
N THR A 64 8.39 -11.44 1.47
CA THR A 64 8.69 -10.49 2.54
C THR A 64 8.56 -11.18 3.90
N ASN A 65 9.54 -10.94 4.79
CA ASN A 65 9.55 -11.51 6.13
C ASN A 65 8.27 -11.14 6.91
N ILE A 66 7.51 -12.15 7.35
CA ILE A 66 6.27 -11.97 8.10
C ILE A 66 6.46 -11.15 9.39
N LYS A 67 7.65 -11.18 9.99
CA LYS A 67 7.99 -10.38 11.18
C LYS A 67 8.00 -8.88 10.92
N ASN A 68 8.21 -8.45 9.67
CA ASN A 68 8.19 -7.04 9.28
C ASN A 68 6.79 -6.55 8.90
N MET A 69 5.87 -7.47 8.55
CA MET A 69 4.49 -7.15 8.16
C MET A 69 3.71 -6.31 9.19
N PRO A 70 3.78 -6.53 10.52
CA PRO A 70 3.09 -5.66 11.47
C PRO A 70 3.57 -4.22 11.38
N LYS A 71 4.89 -4.00 11.30
CA LYS A 71 5.48 -2.66 11.20
C LYS A 71 5.11 -1.96 9.90
N ILE A 72 5.17 -2.69 8.77
CA ILE A 72 4.73 -2.19 7.45
C ILE A 72 3.24 -1.79 7.51
N TYR A 73 2.40 -2.64 8.11
CA TYR A 73 0.96 -2.38 8.22
C TYR A 73 0.66 -1.15 9.08
N ASP A 74 1.39 -0.94 10.17
CA ASP A 74 1.25 0.26 11.00
C ASP A 74 1.55 1.53 10.20
N ALA A 75 2.63 1.54 9.41
CA ALA A 75 2.97 2.66 8.54
C ALA A 75 1.90 2.86 7.44
N PHE A 76 1.46 1.77 6.79
CA PHE A 76 0.40 1.82 5.78
C PHE A 76 -0.91 2.39 6.35
N LYS A 77 -1.29 2.00 7.58
CA LYS A 77 -2.50 2.51 8.24
C LYS A 77 -2.43 4.02 8.44
N LEU A 78 -1.29 4.55 8.87
CA LEU A 78 -1.08 6.00 8.99
C LEU A 78 -1.23 6.69 7.63
N LEU A 79 -0.65 6.13 6.57
CA LEU A 79 -0.81 6.66 5.21
C LEU A 79 -2.28 6.71 4.77
N CYS A 80 -3.04 5.65 5.02
CA CYS A 80 -4.49 5.63 4.77
C CYS A 80 -5.25 6.69 5.58
N ASN A 81 -4.89 6.90 6.85
CA ASN A 81 -5.50 7.94 7.67
C ASN A 81 -5.25 9.33 7.08
N ILE A 82 -4.03 9.61 6.61
CA ILE A 82 -3.68 10.88 5.96
C ILE A 82 -4.61 11.13 4.76
N TYR A 83 -4.71 10.17 3.83
CA TYR A 83 -5.59 10.30 2.66
C TYR A 83 -7.06 10.44 3.05
N THR A 84 -7.52 9.71 4.06
CA THR A 84 -8.92 9.78 4.55
C THR A 84 -9.23 11.15 5.12
N GLU A 85 -8.32 11.70 5.92
CA GLU A 85 -8.48 13.01 6.56
C GLU A 85 -8.37 14.15 5.55
N LEU A 86 -7.51 14.04 4.54
CA LEU A 86 -7.42 14.99 3.43
C LEU A 86 -8.64 14.94 2.49
N GLY A 87 -9.26 13.76 2.32
CA GLY A 87 -10.49 13.60 1.53
C GLY A 87 -11.78 13.91 2.29
N GLY A 88 -11.69 14.12 3.61
CA GLY A 88 -12.84 14.45 4.46
C GLY A 88 -13.27 15.91 4.37
N SER A 89 -14.49 16.20 4.82
CA SER A 89 -15.08 17.54 4.81
C SER A 89 -14.50 18.51 5.85
N ASN A 90 -13.67 18.04 6.79
CA ASN A 90 -13.13 18.86 7.88
C ASN A 90 -11.60 18.73 8.02
N THR A 91 -10.88 19.19 7.00
CA THR A 91 -9.41 19.29 7.01
C THR A 91 -8.86 20.26 8.07
N GLN A 92 -9.72 21.08 8.68
CA GLN A 92 -9.37 22.09 9.69
C GLN A 92 -8.81 21.50 11.00
N ASN A 93 -9.05 20.23 11.29
CA ASN A 93 -8.51 19.59 12.50
C ASN A 93 -7.02 19.22 12.38
N ASN A 94 -6.37 19.40 11.23
CA ASN A 94 -4.93 19.15 11.01
C ASN A 94 -4.40 17.77 11.46
N LYS A 95 -5.27 16.81 11.77
CA LYS A 95 -4.93 15.46 12.22
C LYS A 95 -4.08 14.68 11.22
N TYR A 96 -4.19 15.05 9.94
CA TYR A 96 -3.38 14.47 8.87
C TYR A 96 -1.89 14.81 9.05
N LEU A 97 -1.56 15.93 9.69
CA LEU A 97 -0.19 16.32 10.02
C LEU A 97 0.39 15.44 11.14
N GLU A 98 -0.42 15.10 12.15
CA GLU A 98 -0.02 14.18 13.21
C GLU A 98 0.26 12.80 12.64
N ASN A 99 -0.68 12.26 11.85
CA ASN A 99 -0.51 10.99 11.14
C ASN A 99 0.70 11.01 10.20
N ALA A 100 0.95 12.12 9.50
CA ALA A 100 2.10 12.28 8.62
C ALA A 100 3.43 12.29 9.36
N SER A 101 3.51 12.96 10.52
CA SER A 101 4.69 12.95 11.38
C SER A 101 4.98 11.55 11.93
N GLU A 102 3.95 10.83 12.38
CA GLU A 102 4.10 9.44 12.82
C GLU A 102 4.49 8.51 11.66
N PHE A 103 3.95 8.73 10.47
CA PHE A 103 4.30 7.96 9.28
C PHE A 103 5.80 8.09 8.96
N VAL A 104 6.33 9.31 8.91
CA VAL A 104 7.76 9.55 8.63
C VAL A 104 8.65 8.84 9.65
N LYS A 105 8.29 8.90 10.94
CA LYS A 105 9.02 8.18 12.00
C LYS A 105 9.02 6.67 11.75
N LYS A 106 7.86 6.06 11.55
CA LYS A 106 7.75 4.61 11.30
C LYS A 106 8.41 4.18 9.99
N TYR A 107 8.33 5.00 8.95
CA TYR A 107 9.00 4.73 7.68
C TYR A 107 10.52 4.70 7.86
N ASN A 108 11.09 5.67 8.59
CA ASN A 108 12.52 5.71 8.86
C ASN A 108 12.99 4.51 9.69
N GLU A 109 12.20 4.08 10.68
CA GLU A 109 12.46 2.83 11.42
C GLU A 109 12.47 1.59 10.50
N LEU A 110 11.54 1.53 9.54
CA LEU A 110 11.48 0.44 8.55
C LEU A 110 12.67 0.48 7.57
N ASN A 111 13.10 1.68 7.17
CA ASN A 111 14.17 1.88 6.21
C ASN A 111 15.57 1.59 6.81
N ASN A 112 15.78 1.94 8.08
CA ASN A 112 17.06 1.75 8.79
C ASN A 112 17.39 0.28 9.11
N VAL A 113 16.43 -0.63 9.00
CA VAL A 113 16.60 -2.07 9.33
C VAL A 113 17.08 -2.88 8.11
N SER A 114 17.21 -2.25 6.95
CA SER A 114 17.30 -2.93 5.66
C SER A 114 18.67 -2.84 5.00
N ASP A 115 19.53 -3.84 5.20
CA ASP A 115 20.69 -4.14 4.32
C ASP A 115 20.26 -4.77 2.97
N ASN A 116 18.98 -4.60 2.58
CA ASN A 116 18.41 -5.29 1.42
C ASN A 116 18.77 -4.59 0.11
N THR A 117 18.94 -5.40 -0.92
CA THR A 117 19.14 -4.96 -2.30
C THR A 117 17.84 -4.39 -2.88
N LYS A 118 17.94 -3.57 -3.93
CA LYS A 118 16.75 -2.98 -4.59
C LYS A 118 15.77 -4.02 -5.15
N ASP A 119 16.24 -5.25 -5.38
CA ASP A 119 15.44 -6.33 -5.93
C ASP A 119 14.60 -7.06 -4.86
N ASP A 120 14.89 -6.84 -3.58
CA ASP A 120 14.19 -7.52 -2.49
C ASP A 120 12.73 -7.09 -2.36
N ALA A 121 11.86 -8.07 -2.12
CA ALA A 121 10.42 -7.88 -1.93
C ALA A 121 10.09 -6.81 -0.87
N TYR A 122 10.86 -6.81 0.22
CA TYR A 122 10.72 -5.81 1.29
C TYR A 122 11.02 -4.39 0.79
N TYR A 123 12.09 -4.22 0.00
CA TYR A 123 12.46 -2.93 -0.58
C TYR A 123 11.38 -2.42 -1.55
N GLN A 124 10.77 -3.32 -2.34
CA GLN A 124 9.66 -2.96 -3.24
C GLN A 124 8.43 -2.46 -2.46
N VAL A 125 8.11 -3.08 -1.33
CA VAL A 125 7.02 -2.62 -0.44
C VAL A 125 7.32 -1.24 0.14
N LEU A 126 8.55 -1.01 0.64
CA LEU A 126 8.94 0.30 1.17
C LEU A 126 8.94 1.38 0.09
N THR A 127 9.41 1.05 -1.12
CA THR A 127 9.39 1.98 -2.26
C THR A 127 7.97 2.36 -2.65
N THR A 128 7.02 1.41 -2.56
CA THR A 128 5.61 1.70 -2.81
C THR A 128 5.05 2.67 -1.76
N LEU A 129 5.32 2.42 -0.47
CA LEU A 129 4.89 3.31 0.61
C LEU A 129 5.45 4.73 0.50
N SER A 130 6.74 4.88 0.15
CA SER A 130 7.33 6.22 -0.01
C SER A 130 6.78 6.95 -1.22
N ASN A 131 6.63 6.25 -2.35
CA ASN A 131 6.04 6.85 -3.55
C ASN A 131 4.61 7.33 -3.28
N ASP A 132 3.78 6.52 -2.63
CA ASP A 132 2.40 6.89 -2.30
C ASP A 132 2.33 8.07 -1.32
N TYR A 133 3.29 8.19 -0.39
CA TYR A 133 3.39 9.35 0.48
C TYR A 133 3.87 10.61 -0.26
N ILE A 134 4.89 10.51 -1.12
CA ILE A 134 5.37 11.63 -1.94
C ILE A 134 4.24 12.16 -2.84
N ASN A 135 3.39 11.25 -3.34
CA ASN A 135 2.22 11.59 -4.16
C ASN A 135 1.11 12.32 -3.40
N LEU A 136 1.19 12.46 -2.07
CA LEU A 136 0.26 13.31 -1.29
C LEU A 136 0.27 14.74 -1.82
N LYS A 137 1.44 15.28 -2.20
CA LYS A 137 1.53 16.62 -2.77
C LYS A 137 0.65 16.77 -4.01
N TYR A 138 0.73 15.80 -4.92
CA TYR A 138 -0.11 15.78 -6.12
C TYR A 138 -1.59 15.68 -5.78
N TYR A 139 -1.95 14.86 -4.79
CA TYR A 139 -3.32 14.80 -4.30
C TYR A 139 -3.80 16.16 -3.78
N CYS A 140 -3.00 16.83 -2.96
CA CYS A 140 -3.33 18.12 -2.38
C CYS A 140 -3.49 19.21 -3.46
N ASP A 141 -2.56 19.27 -4.41
CA ASP A 141 -2.60 20.24 -5.53
C ASP A 141 -3.90 20.09 -6.34
N ASN A 142 -4.28 18.86 -6.70
CA ASN A 142 -5.51 18.59 -7.46
C ASN A 142 -6.79 18.93 -6.69
N ASN A 143 -6.76 18.82 -5.37
CA ASN A 143 -7.92 19.09 -4.51
C ASN A 143 -7.87 20.50 -3.89
N ARG A 144 -6.90 21.34 -4.27
CA ARG A 144 -6.69 22.69 -3.74
C ARG A 144 -6.56 22.73 -2.20
N ILE A 145 -5.90 21.71 -1.65
CA ILE A 145 -5.60 21.61 -0.22
C ILE A 145 -4.16 22.10 0.00
N ASP A 146 -3.95 22.97 0.99
CA ASP A 146 -2.59 23.34 1.39
C ASP A 146 -1.97 22.21 2.23
N CYS A 147 -0.94 21.56 1.68
CA CYS A 147 -0.18 20.49 2.33
C CYS A 147 1.28 20.88 2.58
N SER A 148 1.58 22.18 2.56
CA SER A 148 2.93 22.70 2.80
C SER A 148 3.53 22.31 4.15
N SER A 149 2.67 22.03 5.14
CA SER A 149 3.05 21.58 6.48
C SER A 149 3.27 20.06 6.62
N ILE A 150 2.98 19.26 5.58
CA ILE A 150 3.25 17.81 5.64
C ILE A 150 4.77 17.59 5.67
N PRO A 151 5.30 16.84 6.66
CA PRO A 151 6.74 16.60 6.74
C PRO A 151 7.25 15.83 5.52
N SER A 152 8.46 16.16 5.06
CA SER A 152 9.12 15.40 4.00
C SER A 152 9.64 14.06 4.54
N LEU A 153 9.64 13.04 3.68
CA LEU A 153 10.32 11.76 3.96
C LEU A 153 11.85 11.89 3.96
N ILE A 154 12.39 12.86 3.21
CA ILE A 154 13.83 13.14 3.17
C ILE A 154 14.10 14.33 4.09
N PRO A 155 15.08 14.25 5.02
CA PRO A 155 15.55 15.41 5.75
C PRO A 155 16.07 16.44 4.75
N THR A 156 15.42 17.60 4.67
CA THR A 156 15.98 18.74 3.95
C THR A 156 17.19 19.26 4.73
N GLU A 157 18.36 18.76 4.39
CA GLU A 157 19.60 19.50 4.60
C GLU A 157 20.39 19.59 3.29
N THR A 158 20.50 20.84 2.84
CA THR A 158 21.59 21.43 2.06
C THR A 158 21.59 21.29 0.53
N ASP A 159 21.85 22.45 -0.07
CA ASP A 159 22.19 22.73 -1.46
C ASP A 159 23.12 21.70 -2.13
N GLU A 160 22.94 21.58 -3.45
CA GLU A 160 23.90 21.10 -4.45
C GLU A 160 24.91 20.02 -4.03
N SER A 161 24.54 18.75 -4.16
CA SER A 161 25.41 17.78 -4.86
C SER A 161 24.65 16.52 -5.29
N GLY A 162 24.34 16.48 -6.59
CA GLY A 162 24.69 15.34 -7.43
C GLY A 162 24.31 13.94 -6.99
N VAL A 163 23.07 13.69 -6.56
CA VAL A 163 22.46 12.37 -6.75
C VAL A 163 21.37 12.52 -7.80
N GLN A 164 21.77 12.34 -9.05
CA GLN A 164 20.83 12.08 -10.13
C GLN A 164 20.02 10.85 -9.75
N SER A 165 18.85 11.09 -9.17
CA SER A 165 17.73 10.18 -9.30
C SER A 165 17.48 10.11 -10.80
N SER A 166 18.01 9.07 -11.44
CA SER A 166 17.64 8.69 -12.80
C SER A 166 16.15 8.42 -12.78
N GLY A 167 15.38 9.48 -13.00
CA GLY A 167 13.97 9.47 -13.35
C GLY A 167 13.83 8.72 -14.66
N LYS A 168 13.87 7.39 -14.58
CA LYS A 168 13.23 6.57 -15.57
C LYS A 168 11.79 6.48 -15.10
N SER A 169 11.00 7.43 -15.59
CA SER A 169 9.55 7.36 -15.54
C SER A 169 9.15 5.93 -15.93
N CYS A 170 8.61 5.18 -14.99
CA CYS A 170 7.78 4.04 -15.35
C CYS A 170 6.58 4.65 -16.08
N ASN A 171 6.68 4.78 -17.40
CA ASN A 171 5.54 4.82 -18.30
C ASN A 171 4.84 3.46 -18.16
N VAL A 172 4.13 3.28 -17.05
CA VAL A 172 2.99 2.40 -17.03
C VAL A 172 1.87 3.27 -17.57
N THR A 173 1.51 3.04 -18.83
CA THR A 173 0.27 3.49 -19.44
C THR A 173 -0.79 3.58 -18.36
N SER A 174 -1.19 4.81 -18.03
CA SER A 174 -2.19 5.05 -17.00
C SER A 174 -3.49 4.36 -17.42
N PRO A 175 -4.05 3.42 -16.64
CA PRO A 175 -5.49 3.44 -16.46
C PRO A 175 -5.77 4.55 -15.45
N SER A 176 -6.63 5.48 -15.85
CA SER A 176 -7.10 6.65 -15.11
C SER A 176 -7.90 6.28 -13.86
N LEU A 177 -7.28 5.58 -12.91
CA LEU A 177 -7.84 5.38 -11.58
C LEU A 177 -7.27 6.47 -10.68
N SER A 178 -8.11 7.41 -10.24
CA SER A 178 -7.73 8.41 -9.26
C SER A 178 -7.16 7.71 -8.03
N ILE A 179 -6.19 8.32 -7.35
CA ILE A 179 -5.59 7.77 -6.13
C ILE A 179 -6.68 7.40 -5.10
N VAL A 180 -7.78 8.17 -5.08
CA VAL A 180 -9.01 7.89 -4.31
C VAL A 180 -9.63 6.55 -4.68
N ASN A 181 -9.79 6.25 -5.97
CA ASN A 181 -10.34 4.97 -6.41
C ASN A 181 -9.39 3.80 -6.11
N LYS A 182 -8.06 4.01 -6.14
CA LYS A 182 -7.08 2.99 -5.70
C LYS A 182 -7.17 2.74 -4.19
N LEU A 183 -7.37 3.80 -3.40
CA LEU A 183 -7.52 3.72 -1.94
C LEU A 183 -8.84 3.06 -1.54
N ILE A 184 -9.95 3.41 -2.21
CA ILE A 184 -11.25 2.76 -2.04
C ILE A 184 -11.15 1.29 -2.38
N LEU A 185 -10.51 0.91 -3.49
CA LEU A 185 -10.32 -0.49 -3.86
C LEU A 185 -9.47 -1.24 -2.83
N ALA A 186 -8.39 -0.63 -2.34
CA ALA A 186 -7.57 -1.20 -1.26
C ALA A 186 -8.37 -1.40 0.03
N LEU A 187 -9.20 -0.43 0.42
CA LEU A 187 -10.07 -0.52 1.60
C LEU A 187 -11.19 -1.57 1.41
N SER A 188 -11.78 -1.68 0.23
CA SER A 188 -12.81 -2.68 -0.11
C SER A 188 -12.29 -4.11 -0.02
N ILE A 189 -11.02 -4.36 -0.37
CA ILE A 189 -10.40 -5.69 -0.21
C ILE A 189 -10.32 -6.09 1.27
N PHE A 190 -10.12 -5.14 2.20
CA PHE A 190 -10.09 -5.44 3.63
C PHE A 190 -11.48 -5.66 4.25
N SER A 191 -12.54 -5.08 3.67
CA SER A 191 -13.94 -5.30 4.08
C SER A 191 -14.47 -6.69 3.71
N VAL A 192 -13.90 -7.34 2.69
CA VAL A 192 -14.25 -8.74 2.35
C VAL A 192 -13.61 -9.72 3.34
N ILE A 193 -12.51 -9.32 3.99
CA ILE A 193 -11.82 -10.17 4.96
C ILE A 193 -12.59 -10.27 6.28
N THR A 194 -13.60 -9.43 6.58
CA THR A 194 -14.45 -9.58 7.79
C THR A 194 -15.26 -10.88 7.85
N ILE A 195 -15.27 -11.68 6.78
CA ILE A 195 -15.92 -13.01 6.74
C ILE A 195 -14.98 -14.14 7.26
N PHE A 196 -13.72 -13.85 7.63
CA PHE A 196 -12.77 -14.82 8.23
C PHE A 196 -12.20 -14.43 9.59
#